data_AF-A0A3N5L949-F1
#
_entry.id   AF-A0A3N5L949-F1
#
_cell.length_a   1.000
_cell.length_b   1.000
_cell.length_c   1.000
_cell.angle_alpha   90.00
_cell.angle_beta   90.00
_cell.angle_gamma   90.00
#
_symmetry.space_group_name_H-M   'P 1'
#
loop_
_entity.id
_entity.type
_entity.pdbx_description
1 polymer ?
#
loop_
_entity_poly.entity_id
_entity_poly.type
_entity_poly.pdbx_seq_one_letter_code
_entity_poly.pdbx_strand_id
1 'polypeptide(L)' 'MDEQRTSYPYRQFTITTLRHEGVWWAKARVAEKDVGGDRPVLGGPWKSQSAAKAAAETFCNRGRAG' A
#
# COMPACT_ATOMS: atom_id res chain seq x y z
N MET A 1 13.69 -16.84 6.29
CA MET A 1 12.66 -16.43 5.31
C MET A 1 11.71 -15.55 6.09
N ASP A 2 11.85 -14.24 5.94
CA ASP A 2 11.20 -13.25 6.81
C ASP A 2 10.20 -12.46 5.98
N GLU A 3 9.06 -13.07 5.72
CA GLU A 3 7.90 -12.41 5.13
C GLU A 3 7.36 -11.39 6.13
N GLN A 4 7.80 -10.14 6.01
CA GLN A 4 7.38 -9.06 6.89
C GLN A 4 6.16 -8.37 6.30
N ARG A 5 5.01 -8.48 6.96
CA ARG A 5 3.78 -7.82 6.55
C ARG A 5 3.32 -6.83 7.64
N THR A 6 3.15 -5.57 7.27
CA THR A 6 2.63 -4.54 8.17
C THR A 6 1.41 -3.89 7.53
N SER A 7 0.28 -3.95 8.21
CA SER A 7 -0.95 -3.27 7.79
C SER A 7 -1.27 -2.15 8.77
N TYR A 8 -1.61 -0.98 8.25
CA TYR A 8 -2.04 0.15 9.07
C TYR A 8 -3.14 0.96 8.35
N PRO A 9 -4.08 1.53 9.10
CA PRO A 9 -5.06 2.45 8.55
C PRO A 9 -4.38 3.77 8.15
N TYR A 10 -4.76 4.30 7.00
CA TYR A 10 -4.32 5.59 6.47
C TYR A 10 -5.50 6.32 5.82
N ARG A 11 -6.07 7.31 6.52
CA ARG A 11 -7.29 8.03 6.09
C ARG A 11 -8.43 7.03 5.84
N GLN A 12 -9.05 7.09 4.65
CA GLN A 12 -10.07 6.15 4.17
C GLN A 12 -9.47 4.88 3.54
N PHE A 13 -8.16 4.66 3.65
CA PHE A 13 -7.47 3.50 3.10
C PHE A 13 -6.82 2.66 4.22
N THR A 14 -6.52 1.41 3.94
CA THR A 14 -5.68 0.49 4.71
C THR A 14 -4.48 0.17 3.85
N ILE A 15 -3.30 0.59 4.29
CA ILE A 15 -2.04 0.32 3.58
C ILE A 15 -1.42 -0.93 4.19
N THR A 16 -1.02 -1.87 3.33
CA THR A 16 -0.29 -3.08 3.69
C THR A 16 1.06 -3.05 2.99
N THR A 17 2.16 -3.03 3.74
CA THR A 17 3.51 -3.27 3.22
C THR A 17 3.88 -4.74 3.38
N LEU A 18 4.48 -5.32 2.35
CA LEU A 18 4.95 -6.71 2.33
C LEU A 18 6.42 -6.73 1.91
N ARG A 19 7.26 -7.40 2.69
CA ARG A 19 8.63 -7.72 2.31
C ARG A 19 8.69 -9.15 1.79
N HIS A 20 9.10 -9.32 0.54
CA HIS A 20 9.30 -10.63 -0.09
C HIS A 20 10.66 -10.63 -0.76
N GLU A 21 11.52 -11.61 -0.44
CA GLU A 21 12.87 -11.75 -1.02
C GLU A 21 13.74 -10.48 -0.96
N GLY A 22 13.68 -9.75 0.16
CA GLY A 22 14.45 -8.50 0.34
C GLY A 22 13.85 -7.28 -0.36
N VAL A 23 12.80 -7.47 -1.15
CA VAL A 23 12.06 -6.41 -1.83
C VAL A 23 10.85 -5.98 -1.00
N TRP A 24 10.60 -4.67 -0.95
CA TRP A 24 9.39 -4.12 -0.37
C TRP A 24 8.32 -3.86 -1.42
N TRP A 25 7.11 -4.29 -1.11
CA TRP A 25 5.87 -4.07 -1.83
C TRP A 25 4.92 -3.30 -0.92
N ALA A 26 4.03 -2.52 -1.51
CA ALA A 26 2.90 -1.95 -0.80
C ALA A 26 1.61 -2.31 -1.52
N LYS A 27 0.49 -2.25 -0.79
CA LYS A 27 -0.87 -2.33 -1.29
C LYS A 27 -1.69 -1.33 -0.51
N ALA A 28 -2.64 -0.65 -1.14
CA ALA A 28 -3.59 0.19 -0.44
C ALA A 28 -5.01 -0.26 -0.78
N ARG A 29 -5.85 -0.43 0.24
CA ARG A 29 -7.25 -0.84 0.11
C ARG A 29 -8.14 0.25 0.67
N VAL A 30 -9.24 0.63 0.01
CA VAL A 30 -10.22 1.56 0.59
C VAL A 30 -10.95 0.86 1.75
N ALA A 31 -11.05 1.52 2.89
CA ALA A 31 -11.71 1.03 4.11
C ALA A 31 -13.24 1.17 4.05
N GLU A 32 -13.76 2.04 3.19
CA GLU A 32 -15.19 2.20 2.99
C GLU A 32 -15.75 1.04 2.16
N LYS A 33 -16.65 0.27 2.78
CA LYS A 33 -17.63 -0.59 2.12
C LYS A 33 -18.40 0.29 1.13
N ASP A 34 -17.99 0.31 -0.13
CA ASP A 34 -18.90 0.38 -1.27
C ASP A 34 -18.10 0.28 -2.59
N VAL A 35 -18.40 -0.78 -3.36
CA VAL A 35 -18.39 -0.79 -4.83
C VAL A 35 -17.15 -0.19 -5.51
N GLY A 36 -15.95 -0.69 -5.18
CA GLY A 36 -14.75 -0.30 -5.91
C GLY A 36 -13.60 -1.21 -5.56
N GLY A 37 -13.54 -2.36 -6.24
CA GLY A 37 -12.65 -3.49 -5.94
C GLY A 37 -11.22 -3.09 -5.57
N ASP A 38 -10.61 -3.92 -4.71
CA ASP A 38 -9.20 -3.91 -4.32
C ASP A 38 -8.39 -3.31 -5.47
N ARG A 39 -8.01 -2.03 -5.38
CA ARG A 39 -7.09 -1.43 -6.36
C ARG A 39 -5.72 -1.78 -5.84
N PRO A 40 -5.09 -2.88 -6.29
CA PRO A 40 -3.75 -3.18 -5.86
C PRO A 40 -2.86 -2.05 -6.34
N VAL A 41 -2.43 -1.20 -5.42
CA VAL A 41 -1.30 -0.30 -5.65
C VAL A 41 -0.05 -1.16 -5.63
N LEU A 42 0.15 -2.00 -6.65
CA LEU A 42 1.37 -2.76 -6.85
C LEU A 42 2.46 -1.80 -7.34
N GLY A 43 2.86 -0.89 -6.47
CA GLY A 43 4.15 -0.23 -6.59
C GLY A 43 5.17 -1.15 -5.94
N GLY A 44 6.02 -1.79 -6.74
CA GLY A 44 7.17 -2.56 -6.27
C GLY A 44 7.94 -3.11 -7.47
N PRO A 45 9.27 -3.28 -7.36
CA PRO A 45 10.06 -3.42 -6.13
C PRO A 45 10.59 -2.09 -5.52
N TRP A 46 10.42 -1.91 -4.20
CA TRP A 46 11.06 -0.81 -3.44
C TRP A 46 12.22 -1.30 -2.56
N LYS A 47 13.23 -0.43 -2.40
CA LYS A 47 14.43 -0.71 -1.58
C LYS A 47 14.18 -0.67 -0.07
N SER A 48 13.07 -0.09 0.40
CA SER A 48 12.79 0.08 1.84
C SER A 48 11.29 0.19 2.13
N GLN A 49 10.90 -0.19 3.35
CA GLN A 49 9.52 -0.08 3.84
C GLN A 49 8.98 1.35 3.73
N SER A 50 9.79 2.35 4.09
CA SER A 50 9.41 3.76 4.02
C SER A 50 9.11 4.23 2.59
N ALA A 51 9.84 3.73 1.59
CA ALA A 51 9.58 4.05 0.19
C ALA A 51 8.29 3.40 -0.32
N ALA A 52 8.05 2.14 0.03
CA ALA A 52 6.81 1.44 -0.28
C ALA A 52 5.59 2.13 0.38
N LYS A 53 5.74 2.55 1.64
CA LYS A 53 4.77 3.36 2.38
C LYS A 53 4.49 4.70 1.69
N ALA A 54 5.51 5.50 1.42
CA ALA A 54 5.35 6.82 0.79
C ALA A 54 4.70 6.73 -0.61
N ALA A 55 5.02 5.69 -1.38
CA ALA A 55 4.39 5.43 -2.68
C ALA A 55 2.90 5.11 -2.53
N ALA A 56 2.54 4.25 -1.58
CA ALA A 56 1.14 3.93 -1.29
C ALA A 56 0.36 5.14 -0.78
N GLU A 57 0.94 5.93 0.14
CA GLU A 57 0.34 7.18 0.63
C GLU A 57 0.15 8.19 -0.50
N THR A 58 1.14 8.35 -1.38
CA THR A 58 1.08 9.24 -2.55
C THR A 58 0.00 8.79 -3.53
N PHE A 59 -0.12 7.48 -3.78
CA PHE A 59 -1.19 6.93 -4.62
C PHE A 59 -2.57 7.20 -4.01
N CYS A 60 -2.73 6.93 -2.70
CA CYS A 60 -3.97 7.22 -1.98
C CYS A 60 -4.33 8.71 -2.04
N ASN A 61 -3.34 9.59 -2.00
CA ASN A 61 -3.55 11.03 -2.08
C ASN A 61 -3.90 11.48 -3.52
N ARG A 62 -3.24 10.91 -4.55
CA ARG A 62 -3.53 11.17 -5.97
C ARG A 62 -4.89 10.65 -6.40
N GLY A 63 -5.38 9.55 -5.83
CA GLY A 63 -6.73 9.03 -6.09
C GLY A 63 -7.87 9.97 -5.64
N ARG A 64 -7.56 11.06 -4.92
CA ARG A 64 -8.49 12.13 -4.54
C ARG A 64 -8.40 13.37 -5.44
N ALA A 65 -7.47 13.39 -6.40
CA ALA A 65 -7.40 14.41 -7.45
C ALA A 65 -8.11 13.90 -8.70
N GLY A 66 -9.44 13.81 -8.60
CA GLY A 66 -10.36 13.47 -9.68
C GLY A 66 -11.71 14.06 -9.34
#